data_AF-A0A6V8CEY8-F1
#
_entry.id   AF-A0A6V8CEY8-F1
#
_cell.length_a   1.000
_cell.length_b   1.000
_cell.length_c   1.000
_cell.angle_alpha   90.00
_cell.angle_beta   90.00
_cell.angle_gamma   90.00
#
_symmetry.space_group_name_H-M   'P 1'
#
loop_
_entity.id
_entity.type
_entity.pdbx_description
1 polymer ?
#
loop_
_entity_poly.entity_id
_entity_poly.type
_entity_poly.pdbx_seq_one_letter_code
_entity_poly.pdbx_strand_id
1 'polypeptide(L)'
;MGACVGLMSGGIDSPVAAARAMRVGWTLHPIHFSMEPITGPEAQERTVAGLRHLSALDGPFGATLSDHLERSLVVVPVADVMAKFTEPWCHSEYFIHMKRLFNTVATLHARDVGATHLLTGENLGQVSSQTLGNLGAVEESTHLDVLRPLLGFDKSAITDMARALGTYELSIGPEVCDALGPNHTTTVGNREWLERSEARVGGLAALAAHAWASRTSVPL
;
A
#
# COMPACT_ATOMS: atom_id res chain seq x y z
N MET A 1 -19.25 -2.18 9.16
CA MET A 1 -18.16 -3.02 9.73
C MET A 1 -17.26 -2.09 10.56
N GLY A 2 -16.01 -2.47 10.84
CA GLY A 2 -15.03 -1.59 11.48
C GLY A 2 -14.30 -0.69 10.48
N ALA A 3 -13.17 -0.14 10.94
CA ALA A 3 -12.26 0.66 10.14
C ALA A 3 -11.03 -0.14 9.71
N CYS A 4 -10.50 0.15 8.51
CA CYS A 4 -9.25 -0.37 8.01
C CYS A 4 -8.34 0.75 7.50
N VAL A 5 -7.03 0.56 7.63
CA VAL A 5 -6.04 1.41 6.96
C VAL A 5 -5.79 0.83 5.57
N GLY A 6 -6.00 1.61 4.52
CA GLY A 6 -5.85 1.17 3.14
C GLY A 6 -4.55 1.61 2.51
N LEU A 7 -3.73 0.65 2.09
CA LEU A 7 -2.51 0.93 1.32
C LEU A 7 -2.89 1.33 -0.10
N MET A 8 -2.79 2.62 -0.40
CA MET A 8 -3.19 3.21 -1.68
C MET A 8 -1.97 3.55 -2.53
N SER A 9 -1.97 3.09 -3.78
CA SER A 9 -1.02 3.49 -4.81
C SER A 9 -1.75 4.10 -6.01
N GLY A 10 -0.97 4.75 -6.89
CA GLY A 10 -1.45 5.28 -8.16
C GLY A 10 -1.63 4.21 -9.24
N GLY A 11 -1.66 2.93 -8.85
CA GLY A 11 -1.85 1.78 -9.73
C GLY A 11 -3.32 1.37 -9.84
N ILE A 12 -3.57 0.28 -10.56
CA ILE A 12 -4.93 -0.19 -10.90
C ILE A 12 -5.60 -0.88 -9.69
N ASP A 13 -4.83 -1.64 -8.91
CA ASP A 13 -5.38 -2.63 -7.99
C ASP A 13 -5.94 -2.01 -6.71
N SER A 14 -5.22 -1.05 -6.08
CA SER A 14 -5.63 -0.50 -4.78
C SER A 14 -6.97 0.25 -4.82
N PRO A 15 -7.33 1.07 -5.84
CA PRO A 15 -8.68 1.64 -5.94
C PRO A 15 -9.78 0.58 -6.03
N VAL A 16 -9.54 -0.53 -6.75
CA VAL A 16 -10.52 -1.62 -6.86
C VAL A 16 -10.68 -2.33 -5.52
N ALA A 17 -9.58 -2.61 -4.81
CA ALA A 17 -9.62 -3.19 -3.47
C ALA A 17 -10.39 -2.30 -2.48
N ALA A 18 -10.11 -1.00 -2.50
CA ALA A 18 -10.81 0.03 -1.72
C ALA A 18 -12.32 0.03 -1.97
N ALA A 19 -12.73 0.13 -3.25
CA ALA A 19 -14.14 0.11 -3.62
C ALA A 19 -14.86 -1.17 -3.15
N ARG A 20 -14.20 -2.33 -3.27
CA ARG A 20 -14.75 -3.62 -2.80
C ARG A 20 -14.90 -3.67 -1.28
N ALA A 21 -13.93 -3.17 -0.53
CA ALA A 21 -13.98 -3.14 0.93
C ALA A 21 -15.06 -2.18 1.45
N MET A 22 -15.12 -0.96 0.90
CA MET A 22 -16.14 0.03 1.27
C MET A 22 -17.55 -0.45 0.91
N ARG A 23 -17.72 -1.13 -0.24
CA ARG A 23 -19.02 -1.70 -0.65
C ARG A 23 -19.62 -2.65 0.39
N VAL A 24 -18.79 -3.40 1.10
CA VAL A 24 -19.26 -4.33 2.13
C VAL A 24 -19.33 -3.67 3.52
N GLY A 25 -18.95 -2.39 3.64
CA GLY A 25 -19.15 -1.56 4.83
C GLY A 25 -17.92 -1.33 5.69
N TRP A 26 -16.70 -1.48 5.15
CA TRP A 26 -15.47 -1.05 5.82
C TRP A 26 -15.26 0.45 5.66
N THR A 27 -15.01 1.17 6.76
CA THR A 27 -14.52 2.55 6.68
C THR A 27 -13.02 2.54 6.35
N LEU A 28 -12.64 3.23 5.28
CA LEU A 28 -11.30 3.26 4.74
C LEU A 28 -10.55 4.52 5.18
N HIS A 29 -9.45 4.34 5.91
CA HIS A 29 -8.45 5.37 6.18
C HIS A 29 -7.29 5.20 5.18
N PRO A 30 -7.25 5.98 4.08
CA PRO A 30 -6.26 5.76 3.04
C PRO A 30 -4.89 6.31 3.43
N ILE A 31 -3.85 5.53 3.14
CA ILE A 31 -2.44 5.91 3.30
C ILE A 31 -1.67 5.66 2.00
N HIS A 32 -0.83 6.60 1.60
CA HIS A 32 0.06 6.52 0.44
C HIS A 32 1.52 6.67 0.88
N PHE A 33 2.41 5.90 0.29
CA PHE A 33 3.86 5.98 0.55
C PHE A 33 4.56 6.65 -0.62
N SER A 34 5.13 7.84 -0.39
CA SER A 34 5.82 8.61 -1.41
C SER A 34 7.31 8.30 -1.43
N MET A 35 7.83 8.13 -2.65
CA MET A 35 9.27 7.96 -2.90
C MET A 35 9.93 9.30 -3.31
N GLU A 36 9.28 10.45 -3.09
CA GLU A 36 9.93 11.75 -3.29
C GLU A 36 11.13 11.94 -2.33
N PRO A 37 12.23 12.59 -2.78
CA PRO A 37 12.42 13.22 -4.09
C PRO A 37 12.98 12.27 -5.18
N ILE A 38 13.03 10.96 -4.94
CA ILE A 38 13.61 9.97 -5.88
C ILE A 38 12.70 9.78 -7.10
N THR A 39 11.39 9.76 -6.87
CA THR A 39 10.37 9.80 -7.92
C THR A 39 9.66 11.16 -7.92
N GLY A 40 8.92 11.46 -8.97
CA GLY A 40 8.03 12.62 -9.00
C GLY A 40 6.70 12.39 -8.25
N PRO A 41 5.83 13.42 -8.19
CA PRO A 41 4.57 13.39 -7.44
C PRO A 41 3.45 12.62 -8.15
N GLU A 42 3.67 12.14 -9.38
CA GLU A 42 2.61 11.64 -10.25
C GLU A 42 1.88 10.42 -9.64
N ALA A 43 2.59 9.57 -8.89
CA ALA A 43 1.98 8.43 -8.21
C ALA A 43 1.02 8.87 -7.10
N GLN A 44 1.37 9.92 -6.35
CA GLN A 44 0.50 10.51 -5.33
C GLN A 44 -0.70 11.21 -5.98
N GLU A 45 -0.47 11.98 -7.05
CA GLU A 45 -1.54 12.66 -7.79
C GLU A 45 -2.57 11.68 -8.34
N ARG A 46 -2.12 10.58 -8.96
CA ARG A 46 -3.02 9.49 -9.41
C ARG A 46 -3.78 8.85 -8.26
N THR A 47 -3.12 8.64 -7.11
CA THR A 47 -3.78 8.10 -5.91
C THR A 47 -4.91 9.00 -5.44
N VAL A 48 -4.65 10.31 -5.32
CA VAL A 48 -5.64 11.32 -4.95
C VAL A 48 -6.78 11.38 -5.97
N ALA A 49 -6.45 11.39 -7.27
CA ALA A 49 -7.44 11.41 -8.34
C ALA A 49 -8.37 10.19 -8.29
N GLY A 50 -7.81 8.98 -8.09
CA GLY A 50 -8.59 7.75 -7.98
C GLY A 50 -9.52 7.74 -6.77
N LEU A 51 -9.03 8.16 -5.60
CA LEU A 51 -9.86 8.24 -4.38
C LEU A 51 -10.98 9.28 -4.50
N ARG A 52 -10.68 10.47 -5.03
CA ARG A 52 -11.68 11.51 -5.31
C ARG A 52 -12.74 11.01 -6.28
N HIS A 53 -12.32 10.36 -7.36
CA HIS A 53 -13.23 9.78 -8.34
C HIS A 53 -14.19 8.77 -7.69
N LEU A 54 -13.69 7.85 -6.85
CA LEU A 54 -14.54 6.91 -6.11
C LEU A 54 -15.56 7.63 -5.21
N SER A 55 -15.16 8.71 -4.53
CA SER A 55 -16.03 9.50 -3.64
C SER A 55 -17.12 10.30 -4.36
N ALA A 56 -16.91 10.54 -5.66
CA ALA A 56 -17.75 11.36 -6.53
C ALA A 56 -18.61 10.54 -7.50
N LEU A 57 -18.58 9.21 -7.41
CA LEU A 57 -19.47 8.36 -8.21
C LEU A 57 -20.94 8.64 -7.87
N ASP A 58 -21.79 8.59 -8.89
CA ASP A 58 -23.23 8.80 -8.74
C ASP A 58 -23.96 7.54 -8.23
N GLY A 59 -25.15 7.77 -7.69
CA GLY A 59 -26.09 6.73 -7.31
C GLY A 59 -25.78 6.03 -5.97
N PRO A 60 -26.55 4.98 -5.61
CA PRO A 60 -26.45 4.35 -4.29
C PRO A 60 -25.07 3.77 -3.99
N PHE A 61 -24.39 3.26 -5.02
CA PHE A 61 -23.05 2.71 -4.89
C PHE A 61 -22.03 3.81 -4.57
N GLY A 62 -22.03 4.91 -5.32
CA GLY A 62 -21.11 6.02 -5.06
C GLY A 62 -21.35 6.71 -3.72
N ALA A 63 -22.62 6.87 -3.32
CA ALA A 63 -22.96 7.32 -1.97
C ALA A 63 -22.35 6.41 -0.89
N THR A 64 -22.45 5.08 -1.07
CA THR A 64 -21.83 4.10 -0.15
C THR A 64 -20.32 4.29 -0.07
N LEU A 65 -19.63 4.50 -1.20
CA LEU A 65 -18.19 4.73 -1.21
C LEU A 65 -17.82 6.04 -0.52
N SER A 66 -18.56 7.12 -0.78
CA SER A 66 -18.32 8.44 -0.18
C SER A 66 -18.53 8.43 1.34
N ASP A 67 -19.52 7.67 1.83
CA ASP A 67 -19.80 7.53 3.26
C ASP A 67 -18.74 6.72 4.03
N HIS A 68 -18.06 5.80 3.33
CA HIS A 68 -17.05 4.92 3.92
C HIS A 68 -15.61 5.35 3.61
N LEU A 69 -15.39 6.42 2.84
CA LEU A 69 -14.07 6.96 2.56
C LEU A 69 -13.79 8.17 3.45
N GLU A 70 -12.71 8.09 4.21
CA GLU A 70 -12.22 9.24 4.98
C GLU A 70 -11.81 10.41 4.09
N ARG A 71 -11.99 11.63 4.60
CA ARG A 71 -11.87 12.88 3.82
C ARG A 71 -10.43 13.32 3.57
N SER A 72 -9.45 12.54 3.99
CA SER A 72 -8.04 12.85 3.81
C SER A 72 -7.21 11.61 3.53
N LEU A 73 -6.27 11.75 2.60
CA LEU A 73 -5.19 10.82 2.35
C LEU A 73 -3.99 11.17 3.23
N VAL A 74 -3.54 10.22 4.06
CA VAL A 74 -2.25 10.35 4.73
C VAL A 74 -1.14 10.00 3.74
N VAL A 75 -0.16 10.88 3.58
CA VAL A 75 1.01 10.65 2.74
C VAL A 75 2.23 10.51 3.64
N VAL A 76 3.00 9.43 3.46
CA VAL A 76 4.21 9.17 4.23
C VAL A 76 5.41 9.11 3.28
N PRO A 77 6.37 10.04 3.37
CA PRO A 77 7.62 9.93 2.63
C PRO A 77 8.46 8.79 3.20
N VAL A 78 8.99 7.93 2.33
CA VAL A 78 9.77 6.74 2.72
C VAL A 78 11.10 6.61 1.97
N ALA A 79 11.41 7.54 1.06
CA ALA A 79 12.58 7.47 0.19
C ALA A 79 13.90 7.33 0.96
N ASP A 80 14.08 8.08 2.04
CA ASP A 80 15.29 8.05 2.87
C ASP A 80 15.45 6.74 3.66
N VAL A 81 14.33 6.18 4.15
CA VAL A 81 14.30 4.86 4.78
C VAL A 81 14.61 3.77 3.76
N MET A 82 13.96 3.81 2.60
CA MET A 82 14.13 2.81 1.55
C MET A 82 15.52 2.84 0.93
N ALA A 83 16.17 4.00 0.86
CA ALA A 83 17.54 4.12 0.39
C ALA A 83 18.53 3.24 1.21
N LYS A 84 18.25 3.00 2.50
CA LYS A 84 19.08 2.13 3.37
C LYS A 84 19.04 0.66 2.96
N PHE A 85 18.00 0.25 2.22
CA PHE A 85 17.85 -1.12 1.72
C PHE A 85 18.40 -1.31 0.30
N THR A 86 19.14 -0.32 -0.22
CA THR A 86 19.84 -0.44 -1.52
C THR A 86 21.28 -0.96 -1.39
N GLU A 87 21.72 -1.22 -0.15
CA GLU A 87 23.04 -1.77 0.12
C GLU A 87 23.17 -3.22 -0.42
N PRO A 88 24.35 -3.61 -0.97
CA PRO A 88 24.53 -4.90 -1.64
C PRO A 88 24.14 -6.13 -0.81
N TRP A 89 24.22 -6.05 0.52
CA TRP A 89 23.94 -7.15 1.44
C TRP A 89 22.46 -7.40 1.72
N CYS A 90 21.56 -6.45 1.40
CA CYS A 90 20.10 -6.62 1.55
C CYS A 90 19.31 -6.20 0.31
N HIS A 91 19.95 -5.73 -0.76
CA HIS A 91 19.23 -5.17 -1.90
C HIS A 91 18.24 -6.15 -2.54
N SER A 92 18.56 -7.45 -2.57
CA SER A 92 17.63 -8.49 -3.03
C SER A 92 16.34 -8.60 -2.19
N GLU A 93 16.39 -8.17 -0.93
CA GLU A 93 15.28 -8.18 0.03
C GLU A 93 14.42 -6.90 -0.03
N TYR A 94 14.80 -5.92 -0.86
CA TYR A 94 14.25 -4.56 -0.89
C TYR A 94 12.71 -4.50 -0.85
N PHE A 95 12.02 -5.25 -1.72
CA PHE A 95 10.55 -5.23 -1.77
C PHE A 95 9.89 -5.87 -0.55
N ILE A 96 10.55 -6.81 0.10
CA ILE A 96 10.05 -7.42 1.34
C ILE A 96 10.15 -6.38 2.46
N HIS A 97 11.29 -5.69 2.59
CA HIS A 97 11.45 -4.58 3.54
C HIS A 97 10.49 -3.44 3.27
N MET A 98 10.24 -3.09 2.01
CA MET A 98 9.28 -2.07 1.62
C MET A 98 7.88 -2.40 2.17
N LYS A 99 7.38 -3.61 1.91
CA LYS A 99 6.05 -4.03 2.40
C LYS A 99 6.01 -4.12 3.92
N ARG A 100 7.06 -4.64 4.55
CA ARG A 100 7.15 -4.70 6.02
C ARG A 100 7.11 -3.31 6.64
N LEU A 101 7.86 -2.35 6.08
CA LEU A 101 7.82 -0.95 6.50
C LEU A 101 6.41 -0.37 6.35
N PHE A 102 5.77 -0.59 5.20
CA PHE A 102 4.44 -0.05 4.92
C PHE A 102 3.39 -0.58 5.91
N ASN A 103 3.43 -1.89 6.20
CA ASN A 103 2.56 -2.53 7.18
C ASN A 103 2.80 -2.00 8.61
N THR A 104 4.06 -1.84 9.01
CA THR A 104 4.40 -1.28 10.32
C THR A 104 3.97 0.18 10.44
N VAL A 105 4.14 1.00 9.42
CA VAL A 105 3.64 2.38 9.41
C VAL A 105 2.11 2.43 9.44
N ALA A 106 1.44 1.57 8.66
CA ALA A 106 -0.02 1.46 8.70
C ALA A 106 -0.53 1.04 10.09
N THR A 107 0.24 0.27 10.85
CA THR A 107 -0.06 -0.06 12.25
C THR A 107 -0.04 1.17 13.15
N LEU A 108 0.88 2.11 12.91
CA LEU A 108 0.90 3.39 13.63
C LEU A 108 -0.34 4.22 13.28
N HIS A 109 -0.70 4.30 12.00
CA HIS A 109 -1.91 5.00 11.59
C HIS A 109 -3.17 4.37 12.19
N ALA A 110 -3.24 3.03 12.20
CA ALA A 110 -4.39 2.29 12.71
C ALA A 110 -4.63 2.57 14.19
N ARG A 111 -3.58 2.77 15.00
CA ARG A 111 -3.70 3.19 16.40
C ARG A 111 -4.33 4.58 16.53
N ASP A 112 -3.95 5.52 15.67
CA ASP A 112 -4.47 6.90 15.70
C ASP A 112 -5.97 6.94 15.34
N VAL A 113 -6.44 6.03 14.49
CA VAL A 113 -7.82 6.03 13.97
C VAL A 113 -8.70 4.91 14.51
N GLY A 114 -8.17 4.04 15.37
CA GLY A 114 -8.89 2.89 15.91
C GLY A 114 -9.19 1.79 14.89
N ALA A 115 -8.44 1.70 13.79
CA ALA A 115 -8.58 0.63 12.80
C ALA A 115 -7.96 -0.67 13.32
N THR A 116 -8.58 -1.80 12.97
CA THR A 116 -8.10 -3.14 13.36
C THR A 116 -7.60 -3.95 12.18
N HIS A 117 -7.79 -3.44 10.96
CA HIS A 117 -7.50 -4.15 9.72
C HIS A 117 -6.61 -3.32 8.79
N LEU A 118 -5.83 -4.03 7.99
CA LEU A 118 -5.01 -3.48 6.91
C LEU A 118 -5.58 -3.92 5.57
N LEU A 119 -5.92 -2.99 4.69
CA LEU A 119 -6.40 -3.30 3.34
C LEU A 119 -5.26 -3.18 2.33
N THR A 120 -5.10 -4.20 1.49
CA THR A 120 -4.13 -4.20 0.39
C THR A 120 -4.79 -4.59 -0.95
N GLY A 121 -4.17 -4.15 -2.05
CA GLY A 121 -4.52 -4.55 -3.41
C GLY A 121 -3.80 -5.80 -3.91
N GLU A 122 -3.15 -6.58 -3.03
CA GLU A 122 -2.36 -7.75 -3.44
C GLU A 122 -3.24 -8.82 -4.11
N ASN A 123 -2.69 -9.46 -5.15
CA ASN A 123 -3.32 -10.55 -5.89
C ASN A 123 -2.31 -11.63 -6.30
N LEU A 124 -2.74 -12.88 -6.44
CA LEU A 124 -1.85 -14.00 -6.76
C LEU A 124 -1.29 -13.96 -8.20
N GLY A 125 -1.85 -13.10 -9.06
CA GLY A 125 -1.49 -13.00 -10.48
C GLY A 125 -0.36 -12.03 -10.81
N GLN A 126 0.16 -11.26 -9.84
CA GLN A 126 1.06 -10.13 -10.10
C GLN A 126 2.42 -10.27 -9.40
N VAL A 127 3.50 -10.25 -10.21
CA VAL A 127 4.94 -10.15 -9.85
C VAL A 127 5.53 -11.21 -8.91
N SER A 128 6.81 -11.52 -9.13
CA SER A 128 7.61 -12.46 -8.33
C SER A 128 7.78 -12.06 -6.85
N SER A 129 7.48 -10.81 -6.48
CA SER A 129 7.53 -10.32 -5.09
C SER A 129 6.26 -10.65 -4.27
N GLN A 130 5.21 -11.18 -4.90
CA GLN A 130 3.96 -11.64 -4.26
C GLN A 130 3.87 -13.18 -4.21
N THR A 131 5.00 -13.87 -4.08
CA THR A 131 4.99 -15.30 -3.78
C THR A 131 4.34 -15.52 -2.40
N LEU A 132 3.58 -16.61 -2.26
CA LEU A 132 3.01 -17.03 -0.97
C LEU A 132 4.09 -17.11 0.14
N GLY A 133 5.33 -17.45 -0.22
CA GLY A 133 6.47 -17.49 0.70
C GLY A 133 6.89 -16.13 1.26
N ASN A 134 6.67 -15.04 0.52
CA ASN A 134 6.95 -13.68 0.99
C ASN A 134 5.77 -13.10 1.80
N LEU A 135 4.53 -13.55 1.56
CA LEU A 135 3.36 -13.03 2.29
C LEU A 135 3.47 -13.26 3.80
N GLY A 136 3.89 -14.45 4.24
CA GLY A 136 4.05 -14.73 5.67
C GLY A 136 5.07 -13.79 6.34
N ALA A 137 6.24 -13.61 5.72
CA ALA A 137 7.28 -12.71 6.24
C ALA A 137 6.83 -11.23 6.25
N VAL A 138 5.96 -10.82 5.32
CA VAL A 138 5.39 -9.48 5.29
C VAL A 138 4.29 -9.30 6.34
N GLU A 139 3.40 -10.28 6.51
CA GLU A 139 2.29 -10.23 7.47
C GLU A 139 2.78 -10.11 8.91
N GLU A 140 3.86 -10.79 9.28
CA GLU A 140 4.42 -10.74 10.63
C GLU A 140 4.92 -9.35 11.06
N SER A 141 5.04 -8.38 10.14
CA SER A 141 5.43 -7.00 10.46
C SER A 141 4.29 -6.12 11.02
N THR A 142 3.07 -6.66 11.10
CA THR A 142 1.91 -5.99 11.67
C THR A 142 1.07 -6.94 12.52
N HIS A 143 0.29 -6.37 13.43
CA HIS A 143 -0.73 -7.09 14.20
C HIS A 143 -2.14 -6.86 13.65
N LEU A 144 -2.28 -6.12 12.54
CA LEU A 144 -3.56 -5.87 11.88
C LEU A 144 -3.96 -7.07 11.04
N ASP A 145 -5.26 -7.40 11.05
CA ASP A 145 -5.80 -8.42 10.17
C ASP A 145 -5.82 -7.91 8.72
N VAL A 146 -5.20 -8.66 7.80
CA VAL A 146 -5.01 -8.20 6.42
C VAL A 146 -6.19 -8.59 5.52
N LEU A 147 -6.86 -7.58 4.97
CA LEU A 147 -7.92 -7.70 3.97
C LEU A 147 -7.30 -7.71 2.57
N ARG A 148 -7.57 -8.79 1.80
CA ARG A 148 -7.13 -8.93 0.40
C ARG A 148 -8.30 -9.21 -0.55
N PRO A 149 -9.13 -8.20 -0.88
CA PRO A 149 -10.32 -8.41 -1.70
C PRO A 149 -10.04 -8.90 -3.12
N LEU A 150 -8.78 -8.81 -3.57
CA LEU A 150 -8.32 -9.15 -4.92
C LEU A 150 -7.53 -10.46 -5.01
N LEU A 151 -7.30 -11.16 -3.89
CA LEU A 151 -6.34 -12.28 -3.81
C LEU A 151 -6.53 -13.34 -4.91
N GLY A 152 -7.78 -13.73 -5.17
CA GLY A 152 -8.14 -14.77 -6.14
C GLY A 152 -8.53 -14.27 -7.53
N PHE A 153 -8.38 -12.98 -7.82
CA PHE A 153 -8.72 -12.43 -9.14
C PHE A 153 -7.50 -12.40 -10.05
N ASP A 154 -7.71 -12.73 -11.32
CA ASP A 154 -6.71 -12.49 -12.36
C ASP A 154 -6.65 -11.00 -12.75
N LYS A 155 -5.59 -10.65 -13.49
CA LYS A 155 -5.34 -9.27 -13.88
C LYS A 155 -6.40 -8.72 -14.83
N SER A 156 -6.98 -9.53 -15.71
CA SER A 156 -8.06 -9.11 -16.60
C SER A 156 -9.31 -8.71 -15.81
N ALA A 157 -9.72 -9.53 -14.84
CA ALA A 157 -10.86 -9.25 -14.01
C ALA A 157 -10.67 -7.97 -13.17
N ILE A 158 -9.48 -7.76 -12.61
CA ILE A 158 -9.16 -6.51 -11.88
C ILE A 158 -9.22 -5.31 -12.82
N THR A 159 -8.69 -5.44 -14.03
CA THR A 159 -8.71 -4.38 -15.05
C THR A 159 -10.15 -4.03 -15.45
N ASP A 160 -11.00 -5.02 -15.67
CA ASP A 160 -12.40 -4.80 -16.03
C ASP A 160 -13.19 -4.15 -14.89
N MET A 161 -12.91 -4.54 -13.63
CA MET A 161 -13.45 -3.84 -12.46
C MET A 161 -12.99 -2.38 -12.40
N ALA A 162 -11.71 -2.09 -12.66
CA ALA A 162 -11.20 -0.73 -12.69
C ALA A 162 -11.84 0.13 -13.80
N ARG A 163 -12.10 -0.47 -14.97
CA ARG A 163 -12.83 0.21 -16.06
C ARG A 163 -14.28 0.49 -15.67
N ALA A 164 -14.97 -0.47 -15.06
CA ALA A 164 -16.33 -0.28 -14.58
C ALA A 164 -16.42 0.80 -13.48
N LEU A 165 -15.38 0.94 -12.66
CA LEU A 165 -15.26 2.01 -11.66
C LEU A 165 -14.82 3.35 -12.26
N GLY A 166 -14.34 3.39 -13.50
CA GLY A 166 -13.75 4.58 -14.11
C GLY A 166 -12.37 4.95 -13.55
N THR A 167 -11.77 4.11 -12.71
CA THR A 167 -10.43 4.36 -12.13
C THR A 167 -9.30 3.93 -13.05
N TYR A 168 -9.57 3.09 -14.06
CA TYR A 168 -8.55 2.56 -14.96
C TYR A 168 -7.70 3.67 -15.60
N GLU A 169 -8.32 4.61 -16.33
CA GLU A 169 -7.59 5.69 -17.03
C GLU A 169 -6.78 6.59 -16.08
N LEU A 170 -7.26 6.76 -14.84
CA LEU A 170 -6.56 7.53 -13.81
C LEU A 170 -5.31 6.81 -13.27
N SER A 171 -5.28 5.48 -13.37
CA SER A 171 -4.21 4.61 -12.88
C SER A 171 -3.19 4.25 -13.96
N ILE A 172 -3.45 4.56 -15.24
CA ILE A 172 -2.49 4.28 -16.32
C ILE A 172 -1.36 5.31 -16.25
N GLY A 173 -0.22 4.87 -15.76
CA GLY A 173 1.00 5.67 -15.73
C GLY A 173 2.20 4.80 -15.37
N PRO A 174 3.43 5.31 -15.56
CA PRO A 174 4.61 4.60 -15.11
C PRO A 174 4.54 4.39 -13.60
N GLU A 175 4.59 3.13 -13.18
CA GLU A 175 4.81 2.76 -11.77
C GLU A 175 6.32 2.77 -11.54
N VAL A 176 6.83 3.83 -10.92
CA VAL A 176 8.26 3.97 -10.61
C VAL A 176 8.60 3.38 -9.23
N CYS A 177 7.77 2.45 -8.74
CA CYS A 177 7.97 1.79 -7.44
C CYS A 177 9.27 0.97 -7.38
N ASP A 178 9.81 0.59 -8.54
CA ASP A 178 11.06 -0.16 -8.70
C ASP A 178 12.29 0.75 -8.93
N ALA A 179 12.17 2.09 -8.78
CA ALA A 179 13.27 3.04 -9.01
C ALA A 179 14.58 2.64 -8.31
N LEU A 180 14.45 2.08 -7.12
CA LEU A 180 15.56 1.60 -6.29
C LEU A 180 15.55 0.07 -6.14
N GLY A 181 14.73 -0.64 -6.90
CA GLY A 181 14.58 -2.09 -6.81
C GLY A 181 15.83 -2.82 -7.32
N PRO A 182 16.09 -4.06 -6.84
CA PRO A 182 17.18 -4.89 -7.33
C PRO A 182 16.84 -5.52 -8.68
N ASN A 183 17.88 -5.92 -9.42
CA ASN A 183 17.72 -6.74 -10.63
C ASN A 183 17.22 -8.16 -10.34
N HIS A 184 17.54 -8.68 -9.15
CA HIS A 184 17.14 -10.01 -8.69
C HIS A 184 16.54 -9.92 -7.30
N THR A 185 15.30 -10.37 -7.16
CA THR A 185 14.53 -10.28 -5.92
C THR A 185 14.50 -11.61 -5.18
N THR A 186 14.53 -11.53 -3.85
CA THR A 186 14.27 -12.67 -2.97
C THR A 186 12.82 -13.12 -3.11
N THR A 187 12.62 -14.38 -3.50
CA THR A 187 11.28 -14.98 -3.69
C THR A 187 10.78 -15.75 -2.46
N VAL A 188 11.64 -16.01 -1.49
CA VAL A 188 11.31 -16.57 -0.18
C VAL A 188 12.13 -15.85 0.89
N GLY A 189 11.48 -14.94 1.61
CA GLY A 189 12.10 -14.19 2.69
C GLY A 189 12.38 -15.07 3.91
N ASN A 190 13.64 -15.18 4.32
CA ASN A 190 13.98 -15.74 5.62
C ASN A 190 13.81 -14.65 6.68
N ARG A 191 12.86 -14.84 7.60
CA ARG A 191 12.56 -13.86 8.65
C ARG A 191 13.77 -13.41 9.44
N GLU A 192 14.59 -14.35 9.90
CA GLU A 192 15.75 -14.04 10.74
C GLU A 192 16.74 -13.14 9.98
N TRP A 193 16.90 -13.37 8.68
CA TRP A 193 17.78 -12.54 7.85
C TRP A 193 17.20 -11.15 7.63
N LEU A 194 15.90 -11.06 7.34
CA LEU A 194 15.21 -9.77 7.19
C LEU A 194 15.31 -8.93 8.47
N GLU A 195 15.08 -9.52 9.64
CA GLU A 195 15.18 -8.82 10.93
C GLU A 195 16.62 -8.38 11.23
N ARG A 196 17.62 -9.19 10.88
CA ARG A 196 19.03 -8.80 10.98
C ARG A 196 19.37 -7.65 10.03
N SER A 197 18.85 -7.69 8.81
CA SER A 197 18.99 -6.61 7.82
C SER A 197 18.38 -5.32 8.35
N GLU A 198 17.15 -5.37 8.87
CA GLU A 198 16.45 -4.24 9.48
C GLU A 198 17.19 -3.70 10.71
N ALA A 199 17.71 -4.56 11.58
CA ALA A 199 18.45 -4.15 12.78
C ALA A 199 19.72 -3.37 12.45
N ARG A 200 20.43 -3.72 11.36
CA ARG A 200 21.65 -3.01 10.92
C ARG A 200 21.40 -1.55 10.54
N VAL A 201 20.19 -1.22 10.10
CA VAL A 201 19.82 0.11 9.62
C VAL A 201 18.97 0.89 10.63
N GLY A 202 18.87 0.40 11.87
CA GLY A 202 18.19 1.07 13.00
C GLY A 202 16.96 0.34 13.54
N GLY A 203 16.54 -0.76 12.91
CA GLY A 203 15.38 -1.56 13.29
C GLY A 203 14.07 -1.07 12.67
N LEU A 204 13.21 -2.01 12.27
CA LEU A 204 11.97 -1.73 11.53
C LEU A 204 11.03 -0.75 12.24
N ALA A 205 10.84 -0.91 13.56
CA ALA A 205 9.97 -0.04 14.34
C ALA A 205 10.47 1.41 14.39
N ALA A 206 11.77 1.62 14.54
CA ALA A 206 12.36 2.96 14.57
C ALA A 206 12.29 3.62 13.18
N LEU A 207 12.54 2.85 12.12
CA LEU A 207 12.39 3.31 10.74
C LEU A 207 10.94 3.71 10.43
N ALA A 208 9.97 2.90 10.85
CA ALA A 208 8.55 3.20 10.68
C ALA A 208 8.13 4.46 11.45
N ALA A 209 8.58 4.61 12.70
CA ALA A 209 8.31 5.80 13.51
C ALA A 209 8.92 7.06 12.87
N HIS A 210 10.14 6.97 12.34
CA HIS A 210 10.81 8.06 11.62
C HIS A 210 10.03 8.48 10.36
N ALA A 211 9.64 7.54 9.51
CA ALA A 211 8.82 7.82 8.33
C ALA A 211 7.47 8.45 8.74
N TRP A 212 6.79 7.85 9.73
CA TRP A 212 5.49 8.32 10.23
C TRP A 212 5.52 9.73 10.80
N ALA A 213 6.64 10.14 11.42
CA ALA A 213 6.81 11.49 11.95
C ALA A 213 6.80 12.57 10.86
N SER A 214 7.15 12.20 9.62
CA SER A 214 7.21 13.12 8.46
C SER A 214 5.94 13.10 7.61
N ARG A 215 4.88 12.43 8.08
CA ARG A 215 3.62 12.31 7.32
C ARG A 215 2.95 13.66 7.11
N THR A 216 2.22 13.76 6.01
CA THR A 216 1.32 14.87 5.70
C THR A 216 -0.09 14.36 5.44
N SER A 217 -1.05 15.28 5.39
CA SER A 217 -2.45 14.98 5.12
C SER A 217 -2.92 15.79 3.91
N VAL A 218 -3.48 15.10 2.92
CA VAL A 218 -4.01 15.69 1.69
C VAL A 218 -5.53 15.54 1.69
N PRO A 219 -6.30 16.65 1.65
CA PRO A 219 -7.75 16.58 1.55
C PRO A 219 -8.22 15.87 0.28
N LEU A 220 -9.20 14.98 0.40
CA LEU A 220 -9.85 14.28 -0.70
C LEU A 220 -11.12 15.03 -1.11
#